data_AF-A0A7W1C583-F1
#
_entry.id   AF-A0A7W1C583-F1
#
_cell.length_a   1.000
_cell.length_b   1.000
_cell.length_c   1.000
_cell.angle_alpha   90.00
_cell.angle_beta   90.00
_cell.angle_gamma   90.00
#
_symmetry.space_group_name_H-M   'P 1'
#
loop_
_entity.id
_entity.type
_entity.pdbx_description
1 polymer ?
#
loop_
_entity_poly.entity_id
_entity_poly.type
_entity_poly.pdbx_seq_one_letter_code
_entity_poly.pdbx_strand_id
1 'polypeptide(L)' 'MTTSSSDASKVRIYIDARPVDAEGGATPLVALEQHDAPAAALVRAGSRVIVDHRGLPAPLDERVTNGSIFRVVSSRQAS' A
#
# COMPACT_ATOMS: atom_id res chain seq x y z
N MET A 1 -17.49 26.34 11.03
CA MET A 1 -18.23 25.13 10.61
C MET A 1 -17.21 24.09 10.18
N THR A 2 -16.91 23.12 11.04
CA THR A 2 -15.98 22.01 10.77
C THR A 2 -16.77 20.84 10.17
N THR A 3 -16.79 20.73 8.85
CA THR A 3 -17.35 19.55 8.18
C THR A 3 -16.26 18.49 8.05
N SER A 4 -16.23 17.57 9.02
CA SER A 4 -15.69 16.21 8.80
C SER A 4 -16.60 15.51 7.80
N SER A 5 -16.17 15.38 6.55
CA SER A 5 -16.80 14.49 5.59
C SER A 5 -15.73 13.53 5.10
N SER A 6 -15.46 12.50 5.91
CA SER A 6 -14.91 11.25 5.39
C SER A 6 -15.96 10.65 4.45
N ASP A 7 -16.05 11.18 3.24
CA ASP A 7 -16.47 10.35 2.12
C ASP A 7 -15.28 9.47 1.80
N ALA A 8 -15.03 8.48 2.67
CA ALA A 8 -13.95 7.53 2.52
C ALA A 8 -14.37 6.55 1.44
N SER A 9 -14.44 7.03 0.20
CA SER A 9 -14.69 6.21 -0.96
C SER A 9 -13.55 5.20 -1.01
N LYS A 10 -13.82 3.95 -0.61
CA LYS A 10 -12.80 2.90 -0.61
C LYS A 10 -12.30 2.71 -2.03
N VAL A 11 -11.00 2.60 -2.19
CA VAL A 11 -10.37 2.28 -3.46
C VAL A 11 -9.91 0.83 -3.43
N ARG A 12 -10.23 0.09 -4.49
CA ARG A 12 -9.77 -1.28 -4.66
C ARG A 12 -8.35 -1.25 -5.19
N ILE A 13 -7.42 -1.83 -4.44
CA ILE A 13 -6.05 -2.06 -4.88
C ILE A 13 -5.73 -3.55 -4.83
N TYR A 14 -4.55 -3.92 -5.30
CA TYR A 14 -4.07 -5.30 -5.27
C TYR A 14 -2.69 -5.35 -4.63
N ILE A 15 -2.52 -6.20 -3.61
CA ILE A 15 -1.23 -6.47 -2.97
C ILE A 15 -0.95 -7.96 -3.10
N ASP A 16 0.17 -8.33 -3.73
CA ASP A 16 0.54 -9.74 -3.98
C ASP A 16 -0.62 -10.54 -4.63
N ALA A 17 -1.25 -9.93 -5.64
CA ALA A 17 -2.42 -10.43 -6.36
C ALA A 17 -3.69 -10.63 -5.51
N ARG A 18 -3.73 -10.12 -4.26
CA ARG A 18 -4.93 -10.13 -3.42
C ARG A 18 -5.63 -8.78 -3.47
N PRO A 19 -6.96 -8.75 -3.66
CA PRO A 19 -7.72 -7.50 -3.60
C PRO A 19 -7.73 -6.95 -2.17
N VAL A 20 -7.40 -5.67 -2.02
CA VAL A 20 -7.43 -4.92 -0.75
C VAL A 20 -8.29 -3.68 -0.93
N ASP A 21 -9.21 -3.45 0.00
CA ASP A 21 -10.01 -2.23 0.06
C ASP A 21 -9.31 -1.22 0.96
N ALA A 22 -8.63 -0.25 0.35
CA ALA A 22 -7.97 0.83 1.06
C ALA A 22 -8.90 2.03 1.25
N GLU A 23 -8.73 2.77 2.34
CA GLU A 23 -9.41 4.05 2.50
C GLU A 23 -8.97 5.05 1.43
N GLY A 24 -9.90 5.88 0.94
CA GLY A 24 -9.61 6.93 -0.02
C GLY A 24 -8.56 7.90 0.54
N GLY A 25 -7.40 7.96 -0.11
CA GLY A 25 -6.27 8.80 0.33
C GLY A 25 -5.27 8.12 1.25
N ALA A 26 -5.43 6.83 1.55
CA ALA A 26 -4.40 6.03 2.21
C ALA A 26 -3.14 5.90 1.32
N THR A 27 -1.99 5.66 1.95
CA THR A 27 -0.74 5.32 1.25
C THR A 27 -0.57 3.80 1.11
N PRO A 28 0.35 3.30 0.26
CA PRO A 28 0.60 1.88 0.13
C PRO A 28 0.95 1.19 1.45
N LEU A 29 1.72 1.87 2.31
CA LEU A 29 2.10 1.32 3.62
C LEU A 29 0.90 1.22 4.57
N VAL A 30 0.03 2.22 4.59
CA VAL A 30 -1.21 2.20 5.40
C VAL A 30 -2.14 1.09 4.92
N ALA A 31 -2.32 0.95 3.60
CA ALA A 31 -3.14 -0.10 3.03
C ALA A 31 -2.58 -1.50 3.32
N LEU A 32 -1.25 -1.66 3.26
CA LEU A 32 -0.59 -2.90 3.66
C LEU A 32 -0.76 -3.19 5.14
N GLU A 33 -0.65 -2.20 6.03
CA GLU A 33 -0.83 -2.39 7.47
C GLU A 33 -2.24 -2.84 7.84
N GLN A 34 -3.27 -2.30 7.18
CA GLN A 34 -4.65 -2.73 7.38
C GLN A 34 -4.91 -4.16 6.88
N HIS A 35 -4.14 -4.63 5.89
CA HIS A 35 -4.28 -5.97 5.31
C HIS A 35 -3.41 -7.04 5.99
N ASP A 36 -2.14 -6.71 6.26
CA ASP A 36 -1.08 -7.59 6.78
C ASP A 36 -0.08 -6.76 7.60
N ALA A 37 -0.42 -6.55 8.88
CA ALA A 37 0.43 -5.82 9.82
C ALA A 37 1.84 -6.43 9.99
N PRO A 38 2.04 -7.76 10.05
CA PRO A 38 3.38 -8.37 10.03
C PRO A 38 4.20 -7.99 8.80
N ALA A 39 3.63 -8.02 7.60
CA ALA A 39 4.34 -7.62 6.39
C ALA A 39 4.69 -6.12 6.40
N ALA A 40 3.77 -5.26 6.87
CA ALA A 40 4.03 -3.83 7.03
C ALA A 40 5.19 -3.55 8.01
N ALA A 41 5.28 -4.32 9.10
CA ALA A 41 6.41 -4.22 10.04
C ALA A 41 7.75 -4.57 9.36
N LEU A 42 7.78 -5.60 8.50
CA LEU A 42 8.98 -5.96 7.74
C LEU A 42 9.38 -4.88 6.72
N VAL A 43 8.40 -4.20 6.12
CA VAL A 43 8.65 -3.05 5.23
C VAL A 43 9.23 -1.88 6.02
N ARG A 44 8.67 -1.54 7.19
CA ARG A 44 9.21 -0.49 8.06
C ARG A 44 10.62 -0.79 8.57
N ALA A 45 10.91 -2.07 8.84
CA ALA A 45 12.24 -2.53 9.23
C ALA A 45 13.23 -2.59 8.04
N GLY A 46 12.82 -2.28 6.82
CA GLY A 46 13.68 -2.33 5.62
C GLY A 46 14.03 -3.75 5.14
N SER A 47 13.44 -4.78 5.73
CA SER A 47 13.62 -6.18 5.31
C SER A 47 12.82 -6.54 4.07
N ARG A 48 11.76 -5.77 3.79
CA ARG A 48 10.93 -5.86 2.59
C ARG A 48 10.71 -4.49 1.98
N VAL A 49 10.32 -4.46 0.72
CA VAL A 49 9.99 -3.25 -0.04
C VAL A 49 8.66 -3.45 -0.75
N ILE A 50 7.83 -2.41 -0.77
CA ILE A 50 6.64 -2.36 -1.61
C ILE A 50 7.08 -1.90 -3.00
N VAL A 51 6.77 -2.68 -4.03
CA VAL A 51 7.06 -2.35 -5.42
C VAL A 51 5.78 -2.26 -6.23
N ASP A 52 5.78 -1.47 -7.31
CA ASP A 52 4.70 -1.42 -8.29
C ASP A 52 4.69 -2.68 -9.18
N HIS A 53 3.73 -2.75 -10.10
CA HIS A 53 3.63 -3.85 -11.08
C HIS A 53 4.87 -4.02 -11.98
N ARG A 54 5.73 -3.00 -12.11
CA ARG A 54 6.98 -3.04 -12.87
C ARG A 54 8.15 -3.51 -12.02
N GLY A 55 7.95 -3.73 -10.72
CA GLY A 55 9.00 -4.08 -9.77
C GLY A 55 9.81 -2.88 -9.28
N LEU A 56 9.36 -1.65 -9.56
CA LEU A 56 10.04 -0.45 -9.06
C LEU A 56 9.54 -0.11 -7.65
N PRO A 57 10.39 0.42 -6.75
CA PRO A 57 9.96 0.87 -5.43
C PRO A 57 8.76 1.80 -5.53
N ALA A 58 7.68 1.45 -4.83
CA ALA A 58 6.47 2.27 -4.81
C ALA A 58 6.71 3.51 -3.92
N PRO A 59 6.22 4.69 -4.31
CA PRO A 59 6.26 5.87 -3.46
C PRO A 59 5.35 5.66 -2.25
N LEU A 60 5.95 5.46 -1.07
CA LEU A 60 5.22 5.17 0.18
C LEU A 60 4.44 6.36 0.72
N ASP A 61 4.71 7.56 0.20
CA ASP A 61 4.05 8.80 0.59
C ASP A 61 2.95 9.22 -0.39
N GLU A 62 2.87 8.56 -1.56
CA GLU A 62 1.82 8.83 -2.54
C GLU A 62 0.54 8.08 -2.18
N ARG A 63 -0.60 8.69 -2.52
CA ARG A 63 -1.90 8.09 -2.27
C ARG A 63 -2.15 6.94 -3.24
N VAL A 64 -2.70 5.84 -2.74
CA VAL A 64 -3.16 4.77 -3.62
C VAL A 64 -4.40 5.20 -4.39
N THR A 65 -4.48 4.76 -5.64
CA THR A 65 -5.64 4.99 -6.51
C THR A 65 -6.31 3.66 -6.87
N ASN A 66 -7.56 3.71 -7.31
CA ASN A 66 -8.29 2.50 -7.71
C ASN A 66 -7.55 1.77 -8.84
N GLY A 67 -7.34 0.47 -8.68
CA GLY A 67 -6.58 -0.36 -9.61
C GLY A 67 -5.07 -0.37 -9.38
N SER A 68 -4.55 0.30 -8.34
CA SER A 68 -3.12 0.23 -8.01
C SER A 68 -2.71 -1.22 -7.70
N ILE A 69 -1.58 -1.65 -8.27
CA ILE A 69 -1.05 -3.01 -8.09
C ILE A 69 0.32 -2.90 -7.44
N PHE A 70 0.44 -3.53 -6.29
CA PHE A 70 1.66 -3.60 -5.50
C PHE A 70 2.07 -5.04 -5.22
N ARG A 71 3.36 -5.22 -4.96
CA ARG A 71 3.93 -6.46 -4.46
C ARG A 71 4.84 -6.17 -3.27
N VAL A 72 4.90 -7.10 -2.33
CA VAL A 72 5.82 -7.00 -1.19
C VAL A 72 6.96 -7.99 -1.40
N VAL A 73 8.14 -7.48 -1.73
CA VAL A 73 9.32 -8.31 -2.05
C VAL A 73 10.40 -8.17 -0.98
N SER A 74 11.35 -9.10 -0.94
CA SER A 74 12.56 -8.98 -0.12
C SER A 74 13.39 -7.78 -0.60
N SER A 75 13.96 -6.99 0.32
CA SER A 75 14.80 -5.84 -0.04
C SER A 75 16.00 -6.20 -0.92
N ARG A 76 16.52 -7.43 -0.80
CA ARG A 76 17.59 -7.96 -1.68
C ARG A 76 17.16 -8.16 -3.14
N GLN A 77 15.86 -8.33 -3.40
CA GLN A 77 15.33 -8.54 -4.74
C GLN A 77 14.93 -7.24 -5.44
N ALA A 78 14.87 -6.12 -4.71
CA ALA A 78 14.54 -4.80 -5.24
C ALA A 78 15.79 -4.00 -5.65
N SER A 79 16.98 -4.61 -5.57
CA SER A 79 18.29 -4.02 -5.86
C SER A 79 18.68 -4.13 -7.33
#